data_AF-A0A9E4MIX1-F1
#
_entry.id   AF-A0A9E4MIX1-F1
#
_cell.length_a   1.000
_cell.length_b   1.000
_cell.length_c   1.000
_cell.angle_alpha   90.00
_cell.angle_beta   90.00
_cell.angle_gamma   90.00
#
_symmetry.space_group_name_H-M   'P 1'
#
loop_
_entity.id
_entity.type
_entity.pdbx_description
1 polymer ?
#
loop_
_entity_poly.entity_id
_entity_poly.type
_entity_poly.pdbx_seq_one_letter_code
_entity_poly.pdbx_strand_id
1 'polypeptide(L)'
;MKRVACLAAVTMLGVGLAAVSNEAQQARHRIRPLALTDNLHVLTSDPAEQGMRTGGNTAVFLTSDGVVLVDTKYQGYGPDILAEVRKITDKPVTTIINTHTHYDHSGANPEFPDTVNFV
;
A
#
# COMPACT_ATOMS: atom_id res chain seq x y z
N MET A 1 -6.97 -7.34 47.28
CA MET A 1 -7.71 -6.22 46.66
C MET A 1 -6.79 -5.19 46.00
N LYS A 2 -5.81 -4.60 46.71
CA LYS A 2 -4.92 -3.54 46.14
C LYS A 2 -4.14 -3.94 44.87
N ARG A 3 -3.62 -5.18 44.81
CA ARG A 3 -2.86 -5.69 43.66
C ARG A 3 -3.73 -5.88 42.40
N VAL A 4 -4.97 -6.30 42.57
CA VAL A 4 -5.93 -6.50 41.47
C VAL A 4 -6.37 -5.15 40.90
N ALA A 5 -6.60 -4.15 41.78
CA ALA A 5 -6.91 -2.79 41.34
C ALA A 5 -5.74 -2.13 40.59
N CYS A 6 -4.50 -2.30 41.05
CA CYS A 6 -3.32 -1.83 40.32
C CYS A 6 -3.20 -2.47 38.93
N LEU A 7 -3.39 -3.80 38.83
CA LEU A 7 -3.28 -4.49 37.55
C LEU A 7 -4.36 -4.02 36.57
N ALA A 8 -5.61 -3.89 37.03
CA ALA A 8 -6.70 -3.37 36.21
C ALA A 8 -6.44 -1.94 35.72
N ALA A 9 -5.89 -1.07 36.57
CA ALA A 9 -5.53 0.30 36.19
C ALA A 9 -4.42 0.33 35.13
N VAL A 10 -3.38 -0.50 35.28
CA VAL A 10 -2.29 -0.60 34.29
C VAL A 10 -2.80 -1.15 32.96
N THR A 11 -3.66 -2.18 32.98
CA THR A 11 -4.25 -2.74 31.77
C THR A 11 -5.15 -1.72 31.05
N MET A 12 -6.00 -1.00 31.79
CA MET A 12 -6.85 0.04 31.19
C MET A 12 -6.03 1.20 30.61
N LEU A 13 -4.95 1.60 31.29
CA LEU A 13 -4.04 2.62 30.77
C LEU A 13 -3.31 2.13 29.51
N GLY A 14 -2.87 0.88 29.48
CA GLY A 14 -2.22 0.28 28.30
C GLY A 14 -3.16 0.20 27.09
N VAL A 15 -4.41 -0.22 27.30
CA VAL A 15 -5.44 -0.26 26.24
C VAL A 15 -5.76 1.15 25.75
N GLY A 16 -5.87 2.13 26.65
CA GLY A 16 -6.09 3.53 26.30
C GLY A 16 -4.95 4.11 25.46
N LEU A 17 -3.69 3.85 25.84
CA LEU A 17 -2.52 4.29 25.08
C LEU A 17 -2.46 3.64 23.69
N ALA A 18 -2.78 2.35 23.58
CA ALA A 18 -2.82 1.65 22.29
C ALA A 18 -3.91 2.23 21.36
N ALA A 19 -5.11 2.50 21.88
CA ALA A 19 -6.20 3.10 21.11
C ALA A 19 -5.83 4.50 20.59
N VAL A 20 -5.24 5.35 21.43
CA VAL A 20 -4.79 6.69 21.04
C VAL A 20 -3.66 6.61 20.01
N SER A 21 -2.72 5.67 20.15
CA SER A 21 -1.64 5.50 19.17
C SER A 21 -2.14 5.04 17.79
N ASN A 22 -3.23 4.25 17.75
CA ASN A 22 -3.82 3.77 16.51
C ASN A 22 -4.55 4.90 15.75
N GLU A 23 -5.26 5.77 16.47
CA GLU A 23 -5.83 7.00 15.88
C GLU A 23 -4.76 8.02 15.47
N ALA A 24 -3.63 8.06 16.18
CA ALA A 24 -2.50 8.93 15.89
C ALA A 24 -1.57 8.42 14.76
N GLN A 25 -1.84 7.24 14.19
CA GLN A 25 -1.10 6.77 13.02
C GLN A 25 -1.33 7.78 11.88
N GLN A 26 -0.29 8.57 11.58
CA GLN A 26 -0.32 9.61 10.56
C GLN A 26 -0.92 9.07 9.26
N ALA A 27 -1.82 9.83 8.64
CA ALA A 27 -2.38 9.50 7.34
C ALA A 27 -1.22 9.20 6.37
N ARG A 28 -1.20 7.98 5.82
CA ARG A 28 -0.20 7.59 4.81
C ARG A 28 -0.28 8.56 3.62
N HIS A 29 0.88 8.79 3.02
CA HIS A 29 1.00 9.66 1.87
C HIS A 29 0.23 9.07 0.72
N ARG A 30 -0.55 9.90 0.04
CA ARG A 30 -1.49 9.40 -0.96
C ARG A 30 -0.76 9.08 -2.26
N ILE A 31 -1.24 8.05 -2.94
CA ILE A 31 -0.89 7.77 -4.33
C ILE A 31 -2.04 8.22 -5.23
N ARG A 32 -1.73 8.58 -6.48
CA ARG A 32 -2.72 9.03 -7.47
C ARG A 32 -2.47 8.41 -8.83
N PRO A 33 -3.53 7.95 -9.52
CA PRO A 33 -3.42 7.48 -10.90
C PRO A 33 -3.27 8.67 -11.86
N LEU A 34 -2.28 8.58 -12.74
CA LEU A 34 -2.13 9.39 -13.94
C LEU A 34 -2.40 8.50 -15.15
N ALA A 35 -3.49 8.76 -15.86
CA ALA A 35 -3.79 8.07 -17.12
C ALA A 35 -2.86 8.59 -18.23
N LEU A 36 -2.15 7.67 -18.90
CA LEU A 36 -1.32 7.98 -20.07
C LEU A 36 -2.06 7.63 -21.36
N THR A 37 -2.74 6.49 -21.35
CA THR A 37 -3.65 6.00 -22.41
C THR A 37 -4.76 5.16 -21.75
N ASP A 38 -5.74 4.73 -22.54
CA ASP A 38 -6.88 3.91 -22.05
C ASP A 38 -6.45 2.65 -21.29
N ASN A 39 -5.31 2.05 -21.63
CA ASN A 39 -4.82 0.82 -21.02
C ASN A 39 -3.51 0.98 -20.23
N LEU A 40 -2.97 2.20 -20.08
CA LEU A 40 -1.74 2.45 -19.34
C LEU A 40 -1.89 3.64 -18.41
N HIS A 41 -1.69 3.38 -17.12
CA HIS A 41 -1.73 4.36 -16.05
C HIS A 41 -0.45 4.28 -15.21
N VAL A 42 -0.16 5.33 -14.45
CA VAL A 42 0.95 5.36 -13.50
C VAL A 42 0.46 5.85 -12.15
N LEU A 43 0.68 5.08 -11.09
CA LEU A 43 0.42 5.49 -9.72
C LEU A 43 1.63 6.27 -9.19
N THR A 44 1.43 7.58 -9.07
CA THR A 44 2.44 8.54 -8.60
C THR A 44 2.20 8.91 -7.15
N SER A 45 3.20 9.44 -6.45
CA SER A 45 2.96 10.16 -5.19
C SER A 45 2.08 11.39 -5.45
N ASP A 46 1.24 11.78 -4.50
CA ASP A 46 0.49 13.04 -4.57
C ASP A 46 1.48 14.22 -4.81
N PRO A 47 1.29 15.06 -5.84
CA PRO A 47 2.18 16.19 -6.12
C PRO A 47 2.32 17.19 -4.96
N ALA A 48 1.37 17.21 -4.02
CA ALA A 48 1.45 18.00 -2.80
C ALA A 48 2.51 17.48 -1.79
N GLU A 49 2.99 16.25 -1.97
CA GLU A 49 3.96 15.59 -1.11
C GLU A 49 5.38 15.77 -1.66
N GLN A 50 6.32 16.21 -0.81
CA GLN A 50 7.71 16.40 -1.22
C GLN A 50 8.53 15.10 -1.11
N GLY A 51 9.28 14.76 -2.16
CA GLY A 51 10.21 13.63 -2.19
C GLY A 51 9.55 12.27 -2.47
N MET A 52 10.31 11.19 -2.38
CA MET A 52 9.87 9.81 -2.70
C MET A 52 9.10 9.15 -1.54
N ARG A 53 8.16 9.87 -0.92
CA ARG A 53 7.46 9.48 0.31
C ARG A 53 6.69 8.15 0.22
N THR A 54 6.25 7.80 -0.99
CA THR A 54 5.52 6.56 -1.27
C THR A 54 6.40 5.51 -1.96
N GLY A 55 7.69 5.78 -2.19
CA GLY A 55 8.57 4.98 -3.04
C GLY A 55 8.45 5.33 -4.53
N GLY A 56 8.93 4.44 -5.39
CA GLY A 56 8.88 4.58 -6.85
C GLY A 56 7.46 4.66 -7.40
N ASN A 57 7.33 5.03 -8.68
CA ASN A 57 6.04 4.98 -9.36
C ASN A 57 5.67 3.53 -9.69
N THR A 58 4.37 3.21 -9.67
CA THR A 58 3.87 1.90 -10.13
C THR A 58 3.17 2.07 -11.47
N ALA A 59 3.62 1.39 -12.52
CA ALA A 59 2.84 1.35 -13.75
C ALA A 59 1.69 0.35 -13.62
N VAL A 60 0.53 0.68 -14.19
CA VAL A 60 -0.67 -0.16 -14.24
C VAL A 60 -1.03 -0.35 -15.69
N PHE A 61 -0.79 -1.55 -16.21
CA PHE A 61 -1.04 -1.91 -17.60
C PHE A 61 -2.18 -2.92 -17.71
N LEU A 62 -3.23 -2.54 -18.43
CA LEU A 62 -4.43 -3.36 -18.62
C LEU A 62 -4.24 -4.26 -19.85
N THR A 63 -4.32 -5.57 -19.64
CA THR A 63 -4.25 -6.58 -20.70
C THR A 63 -5.61 -7.29 -20.86
N SER A 64 -5.72 -8.23 -21.82
CA SER A 64 -6.89 -9.09 -21.92
C SER A 64 -7.09 -9.95 -20.67
N ASP A 65 -5.98 -10.44 -20.11
CA ASP A 65 -5.97 -11.51 -19.10
C ASP A 65 -5.95 -10.97 -17.67
N GLY A 66 -5.61 -9.69 -17.49
CA GLY A 66 -5.54 -9.08 -16.16
C GLY A 66 -4.87 -7.72 -16.17
N VAL A 67 -4.34 -7.35 -15.01
CA VAL A 67 -3.51 -6.15 -14.83
C VAL A 67 -2.09 -6.59 -14.56
N VAL A 68 -1.16 -6.03 -15.32
CA VAL A 68 0.28 -6.11 -15.07
C VAL A 68 0.70 -4.84 -14.34
N LEU A 69 1.35 -5.02 -13.20
CA LEU A 69 1.99 -3.93 -12.47
C LEU A 69 3.50 -3.95 -12.75
N VAL A 70 4.10 -2.76 -12.78
CA VAL A 70 5.56 -2.60 -12.70
C VAL A 70 5.86 -1.87 -11.40
N ASP A 71 6.58 -2.55 -10.50
CA ASP A 71 6.95 -2.12 -9.14
C ASP A 71 5.76 -1.92 -8.16
N THR A 72 6.03 -2.04 -6.85
CA THR A 72 5.02 -2.09 -5.79
C THR A 72 5.21 -1.11 -4.65
N LYS A 73 5.99 -0.04 -4.86
CA LYS A 73 6.21 0.99 -3.83
C LYS A 73 6.83 0.42 -2.55
N TYR A 74 6.83 1.21 -1.47
CA TYR A 74 7.20 0.74 -0.14
C TYR A 74 6.17 -0.23 0.44
N GLN A 75 6.59 -1.02 1.43
CA GLN A 75 5.68 -1.84 2.22
C GLN A 75 4.54 -1.00 2.82
N GLY A 76 3.35 -1.57 2.83
CA GLY A 76 2.10 -0.99 3.28
C GLY A 76 1.24 -0.44 2.15
N TYR A 77 1.80 -0.24 0.96
CA TYR A 77 1.06 0.33 -0.18
C TYR A 77 0.35 -0.71 -1.05
N GLY A 78 0.48 -2.01 -0.80
CA GLY A 78 -0.20 -3.05 -1.58
C GLY A 78 -1.73 -2.85 -1.61
N PRO A 79 -2.40 -2.68 -0.46
CA PRO A 79 -3.83 -2.38 -0.40
C PRO A 79 -4.22 -1.08 -1.12
N ASP A 80 -3.38 -0.04 -1.03
CA ASP A 80 -3.63 1.25 -1.69
C ASP A 80 -3.51 1.12 -3.22
N ILE A 81 -2.51 0.39 -3.70
CA ILE A 81 -2.34 0.07 -5.13
C ILE A 81 -3.55 -0.71 -5.63
N LEU A 82 -3.97 -1.76 -4.93
CA LEU A 82 -5.15 -2.54 -5.30
C LEU A 82 -6.42 -1.68 -5.32
N ALA A 83 -6.58 -0.78 -4.35
CA ALA A 83 -7.72 0.13 -4.31
C ALA A 83 -7.75 1.10 -5.51
N GLU A 84 -6.60 1.67 -5.91
CA GLU A 84 -6.52 2.50 -7.11
C GLU A 84 -6.76 1.71 -8.39
N VAL A 85 -6.19 0.50 -8.51
CA VAL A 85 -6.43 -0.39 -9.66
C VAL A 85 -7.93 -0.71 -9.79
N ARG A 86 -8.63 -0.95 -8.67
CA ARG A 86 -10.08 -1.23 -8.66
C ARG A 86 -10.95 -0.07 -9.15
N LYS A 87 -10.48 1.17 -9.04
CA LYS A 87 -11.16 2.34 -9.62
C LYS A 87 -11.00 2.40 -11.14
N ILE A 88 -9.95 1.77 -11.67
CA ILE A 88 -9.63 1.74 -13.09
C ILE A 88 -10.29 0.53 -13.77
N THR A 89 -10.31 -0.64 -13.11
CA THR A 89 -10.80 -1.89 -13.70
C THR A 89 -11.20 -2.95 -12.68
N ASP A 90 -12.13 -3.82 -13.07
CA ASP A 90 -12.52 -5.02 -12.31
C ASP A 90 -11.62 -6.24 -12.59
N LYS A 91 -10.66 -6.12 -13.51
CA LYS A 91 -9.70 -7.19 -13.78
C LYS A 91 -8.77 -7.44 -12.59
N PRO A 92 -8.39 -8.70 -12.29
CA PRO A 92 -7.43 -8.99 -11.24
C PRO A 92 -6.02 -8.54 -11.65
N VAL A 93 -5.19 -8.20 -10.67
CA VAL A 93 -3.73 -8.14 -10.86
C VAL A 93 -3.21 -9.56 -11.02
N THR A 94 -2.54 -9.83 -12.12
CA THR A 94 -2.06 -11.18 -12.48
C THR A 94 -0.54 -11.27 -12.51
N THR A 95 0.14 -10.14 -12.72
CA THR A 95 1.61 -10.12 -12.82
C THR A 95 2.17 -8.85 -12.20
N ILE A 96 3.27 -8.99 -11.48
CA ILE A 96 4.09 -7.88 -10.98
C ILE A 96 5.50 -8.08 -11.55
N ILE A 97 6.01 -7.06 -12.22
CA ILE A 97 7.38 -7.01 -12.72
C ILE A 97 8.15 -6.05 -11.83
N ASN A 98 9.22 -6.52 -11.18
CA ASN A 98 10.10 -5.62 -10.45
C ASN A 98 11.22 -5.14 -11.37
N THR A 99 11.42 -3.83 -11.47
CA THR A 99 12.52 -3.26 -12.24
C THR A 99 13.87 -3.59 -11.62
N HIS A 100 13.94 -3.61 -10.29
CA HIS A 100 15.10 -4.01 -9.49
C HIS A 100 14.67 -4.25 -8.02
N THR A 101 15.63 -4.67 -7.18
CA THR A 101 15.35 -5.15 -5.82
C THR A 101 15.31 -4.06 -4.75
N HIS A 102 15.42 -2.79 -5.10
CA HIS A 102 15.35 -1.73 -4.09
C HIS A 102 13.95 -1.68 -3.46
N TYR A 103 13.94 -1.32 -2.18
CA TYR A 103 12.74 -1.38 -1.34
C TYR A 103 11.62 -0.44 -1.77
N ASP A 104 11.95 0.67 -2.43
CA ASP A 104 10.98 1.60 -3.03
C ASP A 104 10.28 1.06 -4.27
N HIS A 105 10.76 -0.06 -4.83
CA HIS A 105 10.21 -0.71 -6.01
C HIS A 105 9.60 -2.08 -5.72
N SER A 106 9.98 -2.72 -4.62
CA SER A 106 9.59 -4.11 -4.32
C SER A 106 8.99 -4.29 -2.91
N GLY A 107 8.87 -3.21 -2.15
CA GLY A 107 8.56 -3.25 -0.72
C GLY A 107 7.18 -3.82 -0.39
N ALA A 108 6.17 -3.61 -1.25
CA ALA A 108 4.83 -4.15 -1.02
C ALA A 108 4.56 -5.49 -1.71
N ASN A 109 5.56 -6.14 -2.34
CA ASN A 109 5.37 -7.45 -2.96
C ASN A 109 4.66 -8.49 -2.04
N PRO A 110 5.00 -8.61 -0.74
CA PRO A 110 4.37 -9.58 0.15
C PRO A 110 2.88 -9.32 0.45
N GLU A 111 2.33 -8.18 0.00
CA GLU A 111 0.95 -7.77 0.28
C GLU A 111 0.00 -8.12 -0.86
N PHE A 112 0.51 -8.70 -1.94
CA PHE A 112 -0.27 -9.21 -3.04
C PHE A 112 -0.57 -10.70 -2.86
N PRO A 113 -1.72 -11.20 -3.39
CA PRO A 113 -2.07 -12.61 -3.27
C PRO A 113 -1.06 -13.54 -3.96
N ASP A 114 -0.91 -14.75 -3.44
CA ASP A 114 -0.05 -15.82 -4.01
C ASP A 114 -0.42 -16.21 -5.46
N THR A 115 -1.58 -15.78 -5.95
CA THR A 115 -2.00 -15.98 -7.35
C THR A 115 -1.27 -15.09 -8.34
N VAL A 116 -0.54 -14.07 -7.86
CA VAL A 116 0.20 -13.15 -8.72
C VAL A 116 1.53 -13.77 -9.13
N ASN A 117 1.81 -13.73 -10.44
CA ASN A 117 3.12 -14.09 -10.97
C ASN A 117 4.12 -12.94 -10.78
N PHE A 118 5.28 -13.21 -10.19
CA PHE A 118 6.35 -12.23 -10.03
C PHE A 118 7.48 -12.47 -11.03
N VAL A 119 7.93 -11.40 -11.68
CA VAL A 119 9.05 -11.40 -12.65
C VAL A 119 10.16 -10.49 -12.16
#